data_AF-A0A956ZCS7-F1
#
_entry.id   AF-A0A956ZCS7-F1
#
_cell.length_a   1.000
_cell.length_b   1.000
_cell.length_c   1.000
_cell.angle_alpha   90.00
_cell.angle_beta   90.00
_cell.angle_gamma   90.00
#
_symmetry.space_group_name_H-M   'P 1'
#
loop_
_entity.id
_entity.type
_entity.pdbx_description
1 polymer ?
#
loop_
_entity_poly.entity_id
_entity_poly.type
_entity_poly.pdbx_seq_one_letter_code
_entity_poly.pdbx_strand_id
1 'polypeptide(L)'
;MNYGRVGLLILTFLFFNGGSIEALEMPVLGRSTGGAVPDLGLSASKLSWSVIEREVADCILNEGLSKCIDSLTSDPEATDAAELLRRFEFYRRAGADDKLKVVIEELRNCDQDLDQDLLSNMAAVLIERQSWCSVDHFLRIFPQAAPENAHDLVLHQIESLSGKTSSHQERAELDKWFDQLSGLDQSKPSLIWLREYLQFLEEKQPESVDTVMTKLADIVRDNPDNFEYASVYVSVLSEFQPKEKEKQKQKQKLSWMVEKLNLPGVYQNYKFGELLTPVSAAEAVKFYRKALTMTLNAQDLKVMDKYLRSFASVYLPETVRERAEEELRLWARAGLARALKESGDVRGAYKELVSLSKVNKVGMPVYALTELAGQVQSSLGDRSERAL
;
A
#
# COMPACT_ATOMS: atom_id res chain seq x y z
N MET A 1 39.12 31.11 16.48
CA MET A 1 38.86 29.82 17.14
C MET A 1 37.38 29.49 17.00
N ASN A 2 37.10 28.42 16.26
CA ASN A 2 35.89 27.59 16.14
C ASN A 2 34.51 28.26 16.00
N TYR A 3 34.10 28.41 14.73
CA TYR A 3 32.70 28.37 14.30
C TYR A 3 32.22 26.91 14.22
N GLY A 4 31.19 26.57 15.00
CA GLY A 4 30.51 25.27 14.93
C GLY A 4 29.54 25.24 13.75
N ARG A 5 29.83 24.38 12.76
CA ARG A 5 28.93 24.06 11.65
C ARG A 5 27.83 23.12 12.15
N VAL A 6 26.59 23.61 12.21
CA VAL A 6 25.39 22.76 12.26
C VAL A 6 25.03 22.42 10.81
N GLY A 7 25.13 21.14 10.47
CA GLY A 7 24.71 20.61 9.18
C GLY A 7 23.18 20.60 9.08
N LEU A 8 22.67 21.44 8.20
CA LEU A 8 21.26 21.52 7.81
C LEU A 8 21.01 20.43 6.75
N LEU A 9 20.28 19.38 7.10
CA LEU A 9 19.78 18.39 6.14
C LEU A 9 18.33 18.76 5.78
N ILE A 10 18.18 19.44 4.65
CA ILE A 10 16.90 19.64 3.96
C ILE A 10 16.80 18.53 2.91
N LEU A 11 15.76 17.69 2.99
CA LEU A 11 15.40 16.74 1.95
C LEU A 11 13.95 17.01 1.55
N THR A 12 13.80 17.58 0.36
CA THR A 12 12.54 17.92 -0.29
C THR A 12 12.17 16.77 -1.22
N PHE A 13 10.94 16.25 -1.12
CA PHE A 13 10.34 15.44 -2.17
C PHE A 13 9.35 16.29 -2.95
N LEU A 14 9.57 16.40 -4.27
CA LEU A 14 8.63 16.95 -5.25
C LEU A 14 8.07 15.78 -6.06
N PHE A 15 6.74 15.68 -6.13
CA PHE A 15 6.06 15.00 -7.23
C PHE A 15 5.24 16.05 -7.97
N PHE A 16 5.50 16.24 -9.27
CA PHE A 16 4.53 16.00 -10.35
C PHE A 16 5.11 16.37 -11.74
N ASN A 17 4.81 15.49 -12.70
CA ASN A 17 4.69 15.68 -14.15
C ASN A 17 5.94 15.89 -15.04
N GLY A 18 6.25 14.85 -15.81
CA GLY A 18 6.54 14.92 -17.25
C GLY A 18 7.79 15.68 -17.69
N GLY A 19 8.90 14.96 -17.85
CA GLY A 19 10.07 15.47 -18.58
C GLY A 19 11.34 14.68 -18.27
N SER A 20 11.90 14.05 -19.32
CA SER A 20 13.24 13.46 -19.46
C SER A 20 14.22 13.57 -18.29
N ILE A 21 14.68 12.42 -17.76
CA ILE A 21 15.88 12.33 -16.92
C ILE A 21 17.08 12.24 -17.85
N GLU A 22 17.71 13.37 -18.15
CA GLU A 22 19.10 13.37 -18.62
C GLU A 22 20.05 13.19 -17.43
N ALA A 23 21.07 12.37 -17.66
CA ALA A 23 22.06 11.92 -16.70
C ALA A 23 22.74 13.08 -15.94
N LEU A 24 22.84 12.93 -14.62
CA LEU A 24 23.75 13.71 -13.78
C LEU A 24 24.73 12.75 -13.12
N GLU A 25 25.95 12.80 -13.66
CA GLU A 25 27.14 12.08 -13.24
C GLU A 25 27.40 12.26 -11.74
N MET A 26 27.60 11.14 -11.04
CA MET A 26 28.11 11.14 -9.68
C MET A 26 29.61 11.45 -9.67
N PRO A 27 30.12 12.28 -8.74
CA PRO A 27 31.55 12.47 -8.58
C PRO A 27 32.20 11.23 -7.97
N VAL A 28 33.22 10.74 -8.67
CA VAL A 28 34.17 9.70 -8.25
C VAL A 28 34.92 10.16 -6.99
N LEU A 29 34.71 9.46 -5.87
CA LEU A 29 35.62 9.39 -4.72
C LEU A 29 35.92 7.90 -4.57
N GLY A 30 37.06 7.38 -5.01
CA GLY A 30 38.38 7.62 -4.43
C GLY A 30 38.85 6.28 -3.83
N ARG A 31 39.75 5.59 -4.53
CA ARG A 31 40.38 4.32 -4.11
C ARG A 31 40.96 4.47 -2.69
N SER A 32 40.57 3.57 -1.79
CA SER A 32 41.33 3.28 -0.57
C SER A 32 41.46 1.77 -0.42
N THR A 33 42.71 1.35 -0.34
CA THR A 33 43.24 -0.01 -0.28
C THR A 33 42.99 -0.70 1.05
N GLY A 34 42.68 -2.01 1.00
CA GLY A 34 43.05 -3.03 1.99
C GLY A 34 42.76 -2.74 3.46
N GLY A 35 41.60 -3.18 3.95
CA GLY A 35 41.29 -3.29 5.38
C GLY A 35 40.11 -4.22 5.57
N ALA A 36 40.23 -5.18 6.49
CA ALA A 36 39.28 -6.25 6.75
C ALA A 36 37.82 -5.77 6.78
N VAL A 37 36.96 -6.48 6.04
CA VAL A 37 35.50 -6.32 6.12
C VAL A 37 35.08 -6.66 7.56
N PRO A 38 34.49 -5.72 8.31
CA PRO A 38 33.85 -6.09 9.55
C PRO A 38 32.62 -6.91 9.21
N ASP A 39 32.55 -8.09 9.82
CA ASP A 39 31.43 -9.02 9.77
C ASP A 39 30.20 -8.32 10.38
N LEU A 40 29.49 -7.56 9.54
CA LEU A 40 28.19 -6.99 9.84
C LEU A 40 27.23 -8.17 9.84
N GLY A 41 26.87 -8.63 11.03
CA GLY A 41 25.92 -9.72 11.24
C GLY A 41 24.75 -9.61 10.26
N LEU A 42 24.73 -10.53 9.30
CA LEU A 42 23.70 -10.67 8.29
C LEU A 42 22.37 -10.86 9.00
N SER A 43 21.58 -9.78 9.10
CA SER A 43 20.13 -9.95 9.14
C SER A 43 19.76 -10.74 7.89
N ALA A 44 19.01 -11.83 8.03
CA ALA A 44 18.59 -12.70 6.93
C ALA A 44 18.31 -11.87 5.67
N SER A 45 19.14 -12.07 4.64
CA SER A 45 19.08 -11.29 3.41
C SER A 45 17.67 -11.43 2.82
N LYS A 46 16.91 -10.34 2.80
CA LYS A 46 15.57 -10.31 2.21
C LYS A 46 15.68 -10.80 0.76
N LEU A 47 14.96 -11.88 0.42
CA LEU A 47 14.92 -12.40 -0.95
C LEU A 47 14.43 -11.30 -1.90
N SER A 48 15.12 -11.13 -3.02
CA SER A 48 14.83 -10.09 -4.01
C SER A 48 14.70 -10.68 -5.39
N TRP A 49 13.59 -10.40 -6.07
CA TRP A 49 13.31 -10.88 -7.42
C TRP A 49 14.41 -10.51 -8.42
N SER A 50 14.90 -9.26 -8.36
CA SER A 50 15.93 -8.77 -9.28
C SER A 50 17.29 -9.45 -9.10
N VAL A 51 17.57 -9.98 -7.90
CA VAL A 51 18.76 -10.78 -7.63
C VAL A 51 18.61 -12.16 -8.28
N ILE A 52 17.48 -12.83 -8.05
CA ILE A 52 17.17 -14.14 -8.65
C ILE A 52 17.21 -14.05 -10.18
N GLU A 53 16.58 -13.03 -10.76
CA GLU A 53 16.57 -12.84 -12.21
C GLU A 53 17.97 -12.67 -12.79
N ARG A 54 18.83 -11.90 -12.11
CA ARG A 54 20.21 -11.67 -12.54
C ARG A 54 21.04 -12.94 -12.45
N GLU A 55 20.97 -13.67 -11.34
CA GLU A 55 21.68 -14.93 -11.16
C GLU A 55 21.29 -15.96 -12.21
N VAL A 56 19.99 -16.09 -12.49
CA VAL A 56 19.48 -17.00 -13.53
C VAL A 56 19.93 -16.54 -14.92
N ALA A 57 19.87 -15.24 -15.22
CA ALA A 57 20.37 -14.69 -16.48
C ALA A 57 21.87 -14.99 -16.68
N ASP A 58 22.70 -14.76 -15.66
CA ASP A 58 24.13 -15.04 -15.70
C ASP A 58 24.42 -16.54 -15.89
N CYS A 59 23.66 -17.41 -15.22
CA CYS A 59 23.77 -18.86 -15.38
C CYS A 59 23.42 -19.30 -16.82
N ILE A 60 22.32 -18.78 -17.37
CA ILE A 60 21.90 -19.08 -18.76
C ILE A 60 22.94 -18.58 -19.76
N LEU A 61 23.52 -17.39 -19.54
CA LEU A 61 24.56 -16.83 -20.41
C LEU A 61 25.83 -17.68 -20.42
N ASN A 62 26.21 -18.27 -19.29
CA ASN A 62 27.43 -19.05 -19.16
C ASN A 62 27.27 -20.52 -19.57
N GLU A 63 26.16 -21.16 -19.21
CA GLU A 63 26.00 -22.62 -19.33
C GLU A 63 24.97 -23.03 -20.40
N GLY A 64 24.03 -22.13 -20.73
CA GLY A 64 22.91 -22.38 -21.62
C GLY A 64 21.71 -23.00 -20.90
N LEU A 65 20.50 -22.51 -21.22
CA LEU A 65 19.25 -22.82 -20.52
C LEU A 65 18.98 -24.33 -20.35
N SER A 66 19.25 -25.15 -21.37
CA SER A 66 19.03 -26.61 -21.28
C SER A 66 19.88 -27.25 -20.19
N LYS A 67 21.17 -26.89 -20.10
CA LYS A 67 22.08 -27.47 -19.10
C LYS A 67 21.70 -27.02 -17.68
N CYS A 68 21.30 -25.76 -17.53
CA CYS A 68 20.82 -25.25 -16.26
C CYS A 68 19.54 -25.97 -15.81
N ILE A 69 18.64 -26.34 -16.73
CA ILE A 69 17.43 -27.10 -16.36
C ILE A 69 17.78 -28.53 -15.97
N ASP A 70 18.68 -29.18 -16.71
CA ASP A 70 19.10 -30.55 -16.43
C ASP A 70 19.76 -30.66 -15.03
N SER A 71 20.50 -29.64 -14.60
CA SER A 71 21.11 -29.59 -13.27
C SER A 71 20.10 -29.38 -12.13
N LEU A 72 18.94 -28.76 -12.39
CA LEU A 72 17.86 -28.63 -11.39
C LEU A 72 17.14 -29.96 -11.14
N THR A 73 17.02 -30.81 -12.16
CA THR A 73 16.34 -32.12 -12.02
C THR A 73 17.12 -33.14 -11.20
N SER A 74 18.39 -32.89 -10.90
CA SER A 74 19.23 -33.75 -10.05
C SER A 74 19.04 -33.54 -8.54
N ASP A 75 18.27 -32.54 -8.11
CA ASP A 75 18.06 -32.23 -6.68
C ASP A 75 16.56 -32.13 -6.34
N PRO A 76 15.89 -33.25 -5.99
CA PRO A 76 14.43 -33.32 -5.98
C PRO A 76 13.73 -32.65 -4.79
N GLU A 77 14.44 -32.20 -3.75
CA GLU A 77 13.82 -31.69 -2.51
C GLU A 77 14.43 -30.35 -2.04
N ALA A 78 14.35 -29.32 -2.89
CA ALA A 78 14.70 -27.98 -2.44
C ALA A 78 13.59 -27.42 -1.54
N THR A 79 13.86 -27.31 -0.24
CA THR A 79 12.96 -26.65 0.72
C THR A 79 13.24 -25.16 0.87
N ASP A 80 14.29 -24.65 0.25
CA ASP A 80 14.69 -23.25 0.33
C ASP A 80 13.99 -22.39 -0.73
N ALA A 81 13.42 -21.25 -0.29
CA ALA A 81 12.68 -20.36 -1.18
C ALA A 81 13.56 -19.77 -2.30
N ALA A 82 14.84 -19.49 -2.05
CA ALA A 82 15.72 -18.94 -3.09
C ALA A 82 15.94 -19.92 -4.24
N GLU A 83 16.09 -21.20 -3.92
CA GLU A 83 16.22 -22.27 -4.91
C GLU A 83 14.90 -22.49 -5.68
N LEU A 84 13.76 -22.48 -5.00
CA LEU A 84 12.44 -22.57 -5.65
C LEU A 84 12.19 -21.37 -6.58
N LEU A 85 12.58 -20.15 -6.19
CA LEU A 85 12.47 -18.96 -7.06
C LEU A 85 13.39 -19.06 -8.29
N ARG A 86 14.61 -19.61 -8.13
CA ARG A 86 15.50 -19.89 -9.26
C ARG A 86 14.88 -20.90 -10.22
N ARG A 87 14.34 -22.02 -9.70
CA ARG A 87 13.61 -23.02 -10.50
C ARG A 87 12.43 -22.43 -11.24
N PHE A 88 11.64 -21.61 -10.55
CA PHE A 88 10.52 -20.89 -11.15
C PHE A 88 10.99 -20.08 -12.36
N GLU A 89 12.06 -19.29 -12.21
CA GLU A 89 12.57 -18.43 -13.30
C GLU A 89 13.15 -19.25 -14.47
N PHE A 90 13.86 -20.35 -14.20
CA PHE A 90 14.32 -21.26 -15.25
C PHE A 90 13.17 -21.90 -16.03
N TYR A 91 12.18 -22.48 -15.34
CA TYR A 91 11.03 -23.12 -15.99
C TYR A 91 10.16 -22.13 -16.74
N ARG A 92 10.00 -20.92 -16.20
CA ARG A 92 9.31 -19.84 -16.89
C ARG A 92 10.02 -19.46 -18.19
N ARG A 93 11.34 -19.25 -18.18
CA ARG A 93 12.12 -18.95 -19.40
C ARG A 93 12.10 -20.09 -20.41
N ALA A 94 11.97 -21.33 -19.94
CA ALA A 94 11.87 -22.52 -20.78
C ALA A 94 10.46 -22.74 -21.37
N GLY A 95 9.44 -22.04 -20.89
CA GLY A 95 8.05 -22.32 -21.24
C GLY A 95 7.54 -23.67 -20.70
N ALA A 96 8.12 -24.16 -19.60
CA ALA A 96 7.77 -25.45 -19.00
C ALA A 96 6.62 -25.31 -17.97
N ASP A 97 5.43 -24.96 -18.44
CA ASP A 97 4.26 -24.63 -17.59
C ASP A 97 3.91 -25.71 -16.56
N ASP A 98 3.98 -26.99 -16.92
CA ASP A 98 3.66 -28.07 -15.99
C ASP A 98 4.66 -28.15 -14.83
N LYS A 99 5.95 -27.92 -15.10
CA LYS A 99 6.98 -27.87 -14.06
C LYS A 99 6.87 -26.60 -13.24
N LEU A 100 6.49 -25.50 -13.88
CA LEU A 100 6.27 -24.22 -13.21
C LEU A 100 5.15 -24.33 -12.16
N LYS A 101 4.03 -24.99 -12.48
CA LYS A 101 2.94 -25.23 -11.51
C LYS A 101 3.40 -26.04 -10.29
N VAL A 102 4.23 -27.07 -10.50
CA VAL A 102 4.81 -27.85 -9.39
C VAL A 102 5.62 -26.95 -8.46
N VAL A 103 6.48 -26.09 -9.01
CA VAL A 103 7.28 -25.16 -8.21
C VAL A 103 6.42 -24.14 -7.46
N ILE A 104 5.31 -23.68 -8.05
CA ILE A 104 4.37 -22.77 -7.38
C ILE A 104 3.74 -23.44 -6.15
N GLU A 105 3.36 -24.72 -6.25
CA GLU A 105 2.84 -25.48 -5.11
C GLU A 105 3.92 -25.75 -4.05
N GLU A 106 5.16 -26.01 -4.45
CA GLU A 106 6.30 -26.16 -3.53
C GLU A 106 6.58 -24.85 -2.77
N LEU A 107 6.52 -23.69 -3.46
CA LEU A 107 6.68 -22.38 -2.84
C LEU A 107 5.62 -22.10 -1.76
N ARG A 108 4.39 -22.57 -1.96
CA ARG A 108 3.31 -22.43 -0.97
C ARG A 108 3.63 -23.19 0.32
N ASN A 109 4.32 -24.32 0.21
CA ASN A 109 4.67 -25.19 1.33
C ASN A 109 6.01 -24.82 1.96
N CYS A 110 6.69 -23.78 1.49
CA CYS A 110 7.92 -23.30 2.08
C CYS A 110 7.63 -22.59 3.41
N ASP A 111 8.39 -22.91 4.46
CA ASP A 111 8.26 -22.30 5.80
C ASP A 111 8.66 -20.81 5.82
N GLN A 112 9.27 -20.29 4.75
CA GLN A 112 9.65 -18.89 4.66
C GLN A 112 8.48 -18.02 4.16
N ASP A 113 8.11 -17.02 4.95
CA ASP A 113 7.13 -16.01 4.54
C ASP A 113 7.64 -15.24 3.32
N LEU A 114 7.02 -15.49 2.16
CA LEU A 114 7.27 -14.75 0.93
C LEU A 114 6.61 -13.36 1.01
N ASP A 115 7.40 -12.32 0.75
CA ASP A 115 6.91 -10.94 0.74
C ASP A 115 5.89 -10.72 -0.39
N GLN A 116 4.90 -9.87 -0.15
CA GLN A 116 3.86 -9.53 -1.14
C GLN A 116 4.49 -8.93 -2.40
N ASP A 117 5.50 -8.06 -2.25
CA ASP A 117 6.21 -7.46 -3.40
C ASP A 117 6.84 -8.52 -4.30
N LEU A 118 7.40 -9.58 -3.71
CA LEU A 118 7.99 -10.69 -4.45
C LEU A 118 6.91 -11.47 -5.20
N LEU A 119 5.80 -11.81 -4.53
CA LEU A 119 4.67 -12.52 -5.15
C LEU A 119 4.02 -11.69 -6.28
N SER A 120 3.89 -10.37 -6.10
CA SER A 120 3.37 -9.45 -7.11
C SER A 120 4.27 -9.40 -8.34
N ASN A 121 5.60 -9.36 -8.16
CA ASN A 121 6.55 -9.40 -9.28
C ASN A 121 6.48 -10.73 -10.03
N MET A 122 6.40 -11.86 -9.33
CA MET A 122 6.24 -13.16 -9.96
C MET A 122 4.98 -13.24 -10.82
N ALA A 123 3.84 -12.78 -10.30
CA ALA A 123 2.60 -12.71 -11.07
C ALA A 123 2.75 -11.80 -12.30
N ALA A 124 3.40 -10.64 -12.14
CA ALA A 124 3.55 -9.69 -13.24
C ALA A 124 4.36 -10.25 -14.40
N VAL A 125 5.45 -10.98 -14.12
CA VAL A 125 6.29 -11.59 -15.15
C VAL A 125 5.57 -12.76 -15.85
N LEU A 126 4.69 -13.49 -15.16
CA LEU A 126 3.85 -14.51 -15.80
C LEU A 126 2.81 -13.89 -16.74
N ILE A 127 2.20 -12.76 -16.34
CA ILE A 127 1.25 -12.01 -17.16
C ILE A 127 1.93 -11.42 -18.40
N GLU A 128 3.11 -10.80 -18.25
CA GLU A 128 3.88 -10.20 -19.36
C GLU A 128 4.18 -11.22 -20.46
N ARG A 129 4.45 -12.47 -20.07
CA ARG A 129 4.71 -13.58 -20.99
C ARG A 129 3.47 -14.32 -21.48
N GLN A 130 2.29 -13.90 -21.03
CA GLN A 130 1.01 -14.50 -21.42
C GLN A 130 0.93 -16.00 -21.06
N SER A 131 1.60 -16.42 -19.98
CA SER A 131 1.54 -17.79 -19.45
C SER A 131 0.25 -18.01 -18.66
N TRP A 132 -0.91 -17.78 -19.29
CA TRP A 132 -2.22 -17.62 -18.63
C TRP A 132 -2.62 -18.79 -17.73
N CYS A 133 -2.33 -20.03 -18.14
CA CYS A 133 -2.59 -21.22 -17.32
C CYS A 133 -1.77 -21.24 -16.03
N SER A 134 -0.56 -20.71 -16.08
CA SER A 134 0.36 -20.62 -14.93
C SER A 134 0.01 -19.41 -14.05
N VAL A 135 -0.43 -18.28 -14.65
CA VAL A 135 -0.96 -17.12 -13.93
C VAL A 135 -2.19 -17.50 -13.09
N ASP A 136 -3.17 -18.15 -13.70
CA ASP A 136 -4.42 -18.50 -13.02
C ASP A 136 -4.18 -19.49 -11.87
N HIS A 137 -3.25 -20.42 -12.05
CA HIS A 137 -2.82 -21.32 -10.98
C HIS A 137 -2.08 -20.57 -9.86
N PHE A 138 -1.14 -19.68 -10.21
CA PHE A 138 -0.40 -18.86 -9.26
C PHE A 138 -1.32 -18.02 -8.38
N LEU A 139 -2.27 -17.29 -8.98
CA LEU A 139 -3.15 -16.38 -8.25
C LEU A 139 -4.21 -17.10 -7.40
N ARG A 140 -4.56 -18.35 -7.74
CA ARG A 140 -5.40 -19.19 -6.85
C ARG A 140 -4.65 -19.59 -5.58
N ILE A 141 -3.34 -19.72 -5.64
CA ILE A 141 -2.49 -20.11 -4.50
C ILE A 141 -2.07 -18.86 -3.71
N PHE A 142 -1.76 -17.77 -4.41
CA PHE A 142 -1.30 -16.50 -3.84
C PHE A 142 -2.23 -15.33 -4.24
N PRO A 143 -3.50 -15.32 -3.79
CA PRO A 143 -4.47 -14.27 -4.17
C PRO A 143 -4.06 -12.87 -3.68
N GLN A 144 -3.18 -12.78 -2.68
CA GLN A 144 -2.62 -11.53 -2.18
C GLN A 144 -1.62 -10.86 -3.15
N ALA A 145 -1.15 -11.58 -4.17
CA ALA A 145 -0.30 -11.01 -5.21
C ALA A 145 -1.07 -9.93 -5.96
N ALA A 146 -0.43 -8.78 -6.14
CA ALA A 146 -1.04 -7.58 -6.67
C ALA A 146 -0.14 -7.02 -7.80
N PRO A 147 -0.10 -7.71 -8.96
CA PRO A 147 0.80 -7.36 -10.04
C PRO A 147 0.44 -6.01 -10.66
N GLU A 148 1.45 -5.25 -11.09
CA GLU A 148 1.26 -3.93 -11.69
C GLU A 148 0.49 -3.97 -13.02
N ASN A 149 0.58 -5.09 -13.74
CA ASN A 149 -0.10 -5.37 -15.01
C ASN A 149 -1.36 -6.24 -14.82
N ALA A 150 -2.00 -6.20 -13.64
CA ALA A 150 -3.25 -6.93 -13.36
C ALA A 150 -4.35 -6.68 -14.41
N HIS A 151 -4.38 -5.48 -14.99
CA HIS A 151 -5.31 -5.10 -16.04
C HIS A 151 -5.24 -6.02 -17.28
N ASP A 152 -4.03 -6.41 -17.70
CA ASP A 152 -3.84 -7.25 -18.89
C ASP A 152 -4.45 -8.65 -18.69
N LEU A 153 -4.37 -9.19 -17.48
CA LEU A 153 -5.00 -10.45 -17.13
C LEU A 153 -6.53 -10.36 -17.19
N VAL A 154 -7.10 -9.24 -16.72
CA VAL A 154 -8.54 -9.00 -16.76
C VAL A 154 -9.03 -8.94 -18.20
N LEU A 155 -8.35 -8.19 -19.06
CA LEU A 155 -8.67 -8.12 -20.49
C LEU A 155 -8.64 -9.51 -21.14
N HIS A 156 -7.57 -10.28 -20.90
CA HIS A 156 -7.47 -11.65 -21.41
C HIS A 156 -8.60 -12.55 -20.91
N GLN A 157 -8.95 -12.46 -19.62
CA GLN A 157 -10.01 -13.28 -19.04
C GLN A 157 -11.38 -12.97 -19.65
N ILE A 158 -11.66 -11.70 -19.91
CA ILE A 158 -12.87 -11.26 -20.61
C ILE A 158 -12.87 -11.84 -22.03
N GLU A 159 -11.82 -11.60 -22.82
CA GLU A 159 -11.70 -12.09 -24.20
C GLU A 159 -11.87 -13.61 -24.32
N SER A 160 -11.27 -14.36 -23.39
CA SER A 160 -11.35 -15.83 -23.33
C SER A 160 -12.78 -16.33 -23.09
N LEU A 161 -13.59 -15.59 -22.33
CA LEU A 161 -14.96 -15.98 -21.97
C LEU A 161 -16.00 -15.50 -22.99
N SER A 162 -15.80 -14.32 -23.58
CA SER A 162 -16.69 -13.73 -24.60
C SER A 162 -16.84 -14.62 -25.84
N GLY A 163 -15.87 -15.48 -26.14
CA GLY A 163 -15.92 -16.42 -27.26
C GLY A 163 -16.57 -17.77 -26.95
N LYS A 164 -16.86 -18.10 -25.69
CA LYS A 164 -17.16 -19.49 -25.27
C LYS A 164 -18.56 -19.69 -24.68
N THR A 165 -19.22 -18.64 -24.22
CA THR A 165 -20.46 -18.78 -23.43
C THR A 165 -21.51 -17.73 -23.80
N SER A 166 -22.75 -17.96 -23.37
CA SER A 166 -23.78 -16.91 -23.43
C SER A 166 -23.44 -15.77 -22.47
N SER A 167 -23.86 -14.54 -22.77
CA SER A 167 -23.53 -13.34 -21.98
C SER A 167 -23.87 -13.45 -20.48
N HIS A 168 -24.90 -14.22 -20.11
CA HIS A 168 -25.25 -14.46 -18.72
C HIS A 168 -24.30 -15.42 -17.99
N GLN A 169 -23.75 -16.41 -18.71
CA GLN A 169 -22.85 -17.40 -18.13
C GLN A 169 -21.41 -16.86 -18.06
N GLU A 170 -20.98 -16.13 -19.10
CA GLU A 170 -19.74 -15.34 -19.10
C GLU A 170 -19.64 -14.46 -17.84
N ARG A 171 -20.74 -13.74 -17.55
CA ARG A 171 -20.85 -12.88 -16.37
C ARG A 171 -20.67 -13.65 -15.07
N ALA A 172 -21.38 -14.75 -14.88
CA ALA A 172 -21.32 -15.52 -13.65
C ALA A 172 -19.92 -16.11 -13.40
N GLU A 173 -19.21 -16.47 -14.47
CA GLU A 173 -17.83 -16.97 -14.39
C GLU A 173 -16.83 -15.85 -14.05
N LEU A 174 -16.98 -14.67 -14.63
CA LEU A 174 -16.17 -13.48 -14.28
C LEU A 174 -16.41 -13.04 -12.83
N ASP A 175 -17.67 -12.92 -12.41
CA ASP A 175 -18.02 -12.55 -11.04
C ASP A 175 -17.40 -13.52 -10.03
N LYS A 176 -17.49 -14.83 -10.30
CA LYS A 176 -16.89 -15.86 -9.46
C LYS A 176 -15.36 -15.76 -9.42
N TRP A 177 -14.72 -15.48 -10.55
CA TRP A 177 -13.27 -15.35 -10.64
C TRP A 177 -12.78 -14.11 -9.87
N PHE A 178 -13.46 -12.97 -10.01
CA PHE A 178 -13.16 -11.76 -9.26
C PHE A 178 -13.44 -11.91 -7.76
N ASP A 179 -14.54 -12.55 -7.35
CA ASP A 179 -14.85 -12.82 -5.94
C ASP A 179 -13.73 -13.67 -5.28
N GLN A 180 -13.17 -14.63 -6.02
CA GLN A 180 -12.05 -15.46 -5.55
C GLN A 180 -10.77 -14.66 -5.33
N LEU A 181 -10.41 -13.77 -6.27
CA LEU A 181 -9.16 -13.00 -6.23
C LEU A 181 -9.23 -11.79 -5.29
N SER A 182 -10.36 -11.08 -5.31
CA SER A 182 -10.58 -9.95 -4.42
C SER A 182 -10.66 -10.38 -2.96
N GLY A 183 -11.01 -11.65 -2.69
CA GLY A 183 -11.01 -12.21 -1.34
C GLY A 183 -12.00 -11.48 -0.44
N LEU A 184 -13.17 -11.11 -0.97
CA LEU A 184 -14.19 -10.34 -0.23
C LEU A 184 -14.63 -11.06 1.06
N ASP A 185 -14.60 -12.39 1.07
CA ASP A 185 -14.91 -13.23 2.24
C ASP A 185 -13.66 -13.61 3.07
N GLN A 186 -12.48 -13.09 2.72
CA GLN A 186 -11.21 -13.38 3.39
C GLN A 186 -10.77 -12.24 4.29
N SER A 187 -9.90 -12.54 5.27
CA SER A 187 -9.43 -11.57 6.28
C SER A 187 -8.73 -10.31 5.73
N LYS A 188 -8.32 -10.32 4.46
CA LYS A 188 -7.67 -9.20 3.77
C LYS A 188 -8.10 -9.15 2.30
N PRO A 189 -9.03 -8.26 1.91
CA PRO A 189 -9.38 -8.09 0.51
C PRO A 189 -8.22 -7.48 -0.28
N SER A 190 -8.05 -7.91 -1.52
CA SER A 190 -7.09 -7.31 -2.44
C SER A 190 -7.71 -6.09 -3.13
N LEU A 191 -7.20 -4.91 -2.80
CA LEU A 191 -7.63 -3.63 -3.40
C LEU A 191 -7.44 -3.61 -4.92
N ILE A 192 -6.35 -4.18 -5.42
CA ILE A 192 -6.04 -4.16 -6.85
C ILE A 192 -7.08 -4.97 -7.62
N TRP A 193 -7.39 -6.19 -7.19
CA TRP A 193 -8.39 -7.02 -7.85
C TRP A 193 -9.79 -6.43 -7.78
N LEU A 194 -10.14 -5.81 -6.65
CA LEU A 194 -11.41 -5.11 -6.50
C LEU A 194 -11.51 -3.89 -7.42
N ARG A 195 -10.42 -3.14 -7.59
CA ARG A 195 -10.36 -1.99 -8.50
C ARG A 195 -10.56 -2.44 -9.95
N GLU A 196 -9.81 -3.44 -10.41
CA GLU A 196 -9.96 -3.93 -11.79
C GLU A 196 -11.37 -4.49 -12.04
N TYR A 197 -11.96 -5.18 -11.05
CA TYR A 197 -13.34 -5.66 -11.15
C TYR A 197 -14.34 -4.51 -11.30
N LEU A 198 -14.23 -3.47 -10.47
CA LEU A 198 -15.14 -2.34 -10.50
C LEU A 198 -14.98 -1.50 -11.76
N GLN A 199 -13.77 -1.36 -12.28
CA GLN A 199 -13.53 -0.70 -13.56
C GLN A 199 -14.19 -1.47 -14.71
N PHE A 200 -14.06 -2.80 -14.73
CA PHE A 200 -14.77 -3.64 -15.68
C PHE A 200 -16.30 -3.46 -15.58
N LEU A 201 -16.84 -3.48 -14.35
CA LEU A 201 -18.27 -3.27 -14.12
C LEU A 201 -18.70 -1.88 -14.58
N GLU A 202 -17.96 -0.83 -14.29
CA GLU A 202 -18.31 0.53 -14.73
C GLU A 202 -18.38 0.65 -16.25
N GLU A 203 -17.46 0.01 -16.97
CA GLU A 203 -17.40 0.06 -18.44
C GLU A 203 -18.48 -0.79 -19.12
N LYS A 204 -18.79 -1.96 -18.56
CA LYS A 204 -19.65 -2.96 -19.22
C LYS A 204 -21.05 -3.06 -18.62
N GLN A 205 -21.19 -2.82 -17.31
CA GLN A 205 -22.40 -3.07 -16.52
C GLN A 205 -22.50 -2.07 -15.34
N PRO A 206 -22.61 -0.76 -15.62
CA PRO A 206 -22.52 0.27 -14.59
C PRO A 206 -23.59 0.11 -13.49
N GLU A 207 -24.73 -0.50 -13.80
CA GLU A 207 -25.78 -0.83 -12.82
C GLU A 207 -25.35 -1.84 -11.74
N SER A 208 -24.32 -2.64 -12.02
CA SER A 208 -23.83 -3.68 -11.10
C SER A 208 -22.81 -3.15 -10.08
N VAL A 209 -22.21 -1.98 -10.35
CA VAL A 209 -21.28 -1.30 -9.43
C VAL A 209 -21.94 -1.04 -8.08
N ASP A 210 -23.18 -0.53 -8.07
CA ASP A 210 -23.95 -0.28 -6.84
C ASP A 210 -24.19 -1.55 -6.02
N THR A 211 -24.33 -2.71 -6.68
CA THR A 211 -24.52 -3.99 -6.01
C THR A 211 -23.25 -4.42 -5.28
N VAL A 212 -22.08 -4.30 -5.93
CA VAL A 212 -20.78 -4.61 -5.31
C VAL A 212 -20.47 -3.63 -4.18
N MET A 213 -20.74 -2.34 -4.37
CA MET A 213 -20.58 -1.34 -3.32
C MET A 213 -21.50 -1.59 -2.11
N THR A 214 -22.69 -2.14 -2.35
CA THR A 214 -23.60 -2.55 -1.27
C THR A 214 -23.06 -3.75 -0.50
N LYS A 215 -22.58 -4.78 -1.21
CA LYS A 215 -21.91 -5.95 -0.59
C LYS A 215 -20.72 -5.53 0.28
N LEU A 216 -19.85 -4.66 -0.22
CA LEU A 216 -18.72 -4.14 0.55
C LEU A 216 -19.17 -3.40 1.81
N ALA A 217 -20.22 -2.57 1.70
CA ALA A 217 -20.76 -1.88 2.87
C ALA A 217 -21.32 -2.86 3.91
N ASP A 218 -21.97 -3.95 3.47
CA ASP A 218 -22.47 -5.00 4.36
C ASP A 218 -21.33 -5.75 5.06
N ILE A 219 -20.27 -6.11 4.35
CA ILE A 219 -19.06 -6.74 4.96
C ILE A 219 -18.48 -5.84 6.07
N VAL A 220 -18.40 -4.53 5.85
CA VAL A 220 -17.92 -3.59 6.86
C VAL A 220 -18.90 -3.46 8.04
N ARG A 221 -20.21 -3.52 7.80
CA ARG A 221 -21.22 -3.50 8.87
C ARG A 221 -21.14 -4.74 9.75
N ASP A 222 -20.87 -5.89 9.15
CA ASP A 222 -20.74 -7.17 9.83
C ASP A 222 -19.40 -7.30 10.59
N ASN A 223 -18.39 -6.50 10.20
CA ASN A 223 -17.04 -6.50 10.78
C ASN A 223 -16.59 -5.09 11.21
N PRO A 224 -17.27 -4.45 12.19
CA PRO A 224 -17.09 -3.03 12.51
C PRO A 224 -15.73 -2.66 13.13
N ASP A 225 -14.97 -3.63 13.61
CA ASP A 225 -13.64 -3.47 14.20
C ASP A 225 -12.51 -3.78 13.21
N ASN A 226 -12.82 -4.31 12.01
CA ASN A 226 -11.84 -4.63 10.99
C ASN A 226 -11.48 -3.38 10.17
N PHE A 227 -10.33 -2.80 10.50
CA PHE A 227 -9.76 -1.65 9.79
C PHE A 227 -9.57 -1.90 8.28
N GLU A 228 -9.17 -3.12 7.87
CA GLU A 228 -8.85 -3.41 6.46
C GLU A 228 -10.11 -3.42 5.58
N TYR A 229 -11.22 -3.98 6.06
CA TYR A 229 -12.48 -3.89 5.31
C TYR A 229 -12.95 -2.44 5.19
N ALA A 230 -12.88 -1.68 6.28
CA ALA A 230 -13.27 -0.27 6.28
C ALA A 230 -12.38 0.56 5.34
N SER A 231 -11.07 0.33 5.36
CA SER A 231 -10.11 1.02 4.50
C SER A 231 -10.38 0.70 3.04
N VAL A 232 -10.56 -0.58 2.70
CA VAL A 232 -10.89 -1.03 1.34
C VAL A 232 -12.13 -0.33 0.81
N TYR A 233 -13.21 -0.33 1.58
CA TYR A 233 -14.47 0.29 1.17
C TYR A 233 -14.33 1.79 0.88
N VAL A 234 -13.64 2.54 1.74
CA VAL A 234 -13.47 3.99 1.55
C VAL A 234 -12.53 4.29 0.38
N SER A 235 -11.44 3.54 0.21
CA SER A 235 -10.52 3.69 -0.92
C SER A 235 -11.25 3.52 -2.25
N VAL A 236 -12.00 2.42 -2.38
CA VAL A 236 -12.81 2.13 -3.56
C VAL A 236 -13.84 3.23 -3.81
N LEU A 237 -14.56 3.64 -2.76
CA LEU A 237 -15.55 4.70 -2.85
C LEU A 237 -14.94 6.05 -3.29
N SER A 238 -13.67 6.29 -2.96
CA SER A 238 -12.92 7.50 -3.35
C SER A 238 -12.49 7.49 -4.82
N GLU A 239 -12.22 6.31 -5.37
CA GLU A 239 -11.76 6.10 -6.75
C GLU A 239 -12.95 6.07 -7.73
N PHE A 240 -14.00 5.30 -7.41
CA PHE A 240 -15.16 5.09 -8.29
C PHE A 240 -16.28 6.12 -8.03
N GLN A 241 -15.93 7.40 -7.93
CA GLN A 241 -16.90 8.45 -7.60
C GLN A 241 -18.01 8.53 -8.66
N PRO A 242 -19.29 8.44 -8.26
CA PRO A 242 -20.36 8.84 -9.17
C PRO A 242 -20.34 10.36 -9.40
N LYS A 243 -20.79 10.77 -10.60
CA LYS A 243 -20.81 12.15 -11.11
C LYS A 243 -21.32 13.17 -10.06
N GLU A 244 -20.88 14.43 -10.17
CA GLU A 244 -21.03 15.53 -9.18
C GLU A 244 -22.38 15.65 -8.44
N LYS A 245 -23.51 15.29 -9.06
CA LYS A 245 -24.83 15.29 -8.43
C LYS A 245 -24.97 14.28 -7.27
N GLU A 246 -24.09 13.29 -7.18
CA GLU A 246 -24.13 12.24 -6.14
C GLU A 246 -23.23 12.50 -4.94
N LYS A 247 -22.35 13.51 -4.99
CA LYS A 247 -21.48 13.88 -3.86
C LYS A 247 -22.27 14.23 -2.59
N GLN A 248 -23.47 14.81 -2.73
CA GLN A 248 -24.37 15.05 -1.58
C GLN A 248 -25.01 13.76 -1.04
N LYS A 249 -25.37 12.80 -1.89
CA LYS A 249 -25.86 11.48 -1.46
C LYS A 249 -24.76 10.68 -0.76
N GLN A 250 -23.50 10.85 -1.18
CA GLN A 250 -22.34 10.18 -0.60
C GLN A 250 -22.06 10.61 0.85
N LYS A 251 -22.27 11.90 1.19
CA LYS A 251 -22.24 12.38 2.58
C LYS A 251 -23.24 11.64 3.48
N GLN A 252 -24.44 11.35 2.96
CA GLN A 252 -25.43 10.52 3.67
C GLN A 252 -25.06 9.02 3.70
N LYS A 253 -24.32 8.53 2.69
CA LYS A 253 -23.86 7.14 2.62
C LYS A 253 -22.73 6.78 3.59
N LEU A 254 -21.99 7.74 4.17
CA LEU A 254 -20.85 7.45 5.07
C LEU A 254 -21.11 7.73 6.55
N SER A 255 -22.21 8.41 6.88
CA SER A 255 -22.56 8.73 8.28
C SER A 255 -22.71 7.49 9.15
N TRP A 256 -23.25 6.39 8.62
CA TRP A 256 -23.39 5.14 9.36
C TRP A 256 -22.04 4.54 9.79
N MET A 257 -20.95 4.78 9.05
CA MET A 257 -19.64 4.24 9.39
C MET A 257 -19.11 4.83 10.70
N VAL A 258 -19.40 6.11 10.96
CA VAL A 258 -19.05 6.76 12.24
C VAL A 258 -19.73 6.06 13.42
N GLU A 259 -20.99 5.66 13.24
CA GLU A 259 -21.83 5.04 14.27
C GLU A 259 -21.49 3.58 14.48
N LYS A 260 -21.13 2.87 13.41
CA LYS A 260 -20.90 1.42 13.42
C LYS A 260 -19.44 1.05 13.68
N LEU A 261 -18.48 1.77 13.13
CA LEU A 261 -17.08 1.40 13.26
C LEU A 261 -16.54 1.59 14.68
N ASN A 262 -15.87 0.55 15.18
CA ASN A 262 -15.25 0.48 16.49
C ASN A 262 -13.77 0.11 16.40
N LEU A 263 -12.99 0.96 15.72
CA LEU A 263 -11.56 0.74 15.53
C LEU A 263 -10.81 0.83 16.89
N PRO A 264 -10.08 -0.22 17.31
CA PRO A 264 -9.55 -0.34 18.68
C PRO A 264 -8.28 0.48 18.98
N GLY A 265 -7.58 1.00 17.97
CA GLY A 265 -6.29 1.69 18.14
C GLY A 265 -6.31 3.18 17.79
N VAL A 266 -5.39 3.93 18.41
CA VAL A 266 -5.14 5.33 18.07
C VAL A 266 -4.68 5.45 16.62
N TYR A 267 -3.74 4.59 16.20
CA TYR A 267 -3.18 4.59 14.85
C TYR A 267 -4.26 4.30 13.80
N GLN A 268 -5.13 3.31 14.03
CA GLN A 268 -6.20 2.94 13.10
C GLN A 268 -7.24 4.06 12.96
N ASN A 269 -7.66 4.70 14.06
CA ASN A 269 -8.58 5.84 13.99
C ASN A 269 -7.95 7.03 13.26
N TYR A 270 -6.66 7.31 13.49
CA TYR A 270 -5.91 8.33 12.76
C TYR A 270 -5.86 8.01 11.26
N LYS A 271 -5.44 6.79 10.89
CA LYS A 271 -5.31 6.36 9.49
C LYS A 271 -6.64 6.31 8.76
N PHE A 272 -7.70 5.86 9.44
CA PHE A 272 -9.02 5.88 8.85
C PHE A 272 -9.53 7.31 8.64
N GLY A 273 -9.24 8.24 9.57
CA GLY A 273 -9.52 9.67 9.39
C GLY A 273 -8.77 10.26 8.19
N GLU A 274 -7.51 9.89 7.99
CA GLU A 274 -6.70 10.32 6.84
C GLU A 274 -7.32 9.87 5.52
N LEU A 275 -7.71 8.60 5.44
CA LEU A 275 -8.36 8.04 4.27
C LEU A 275 -9.74 8.65 4.00
N LEU A 276 -10.50 8.94 5.07
CA LEU A 276 -11.86 9.46 4.95
C LEU A 276 -11.90 10.96 4.61
N THR A 277 -10.84 11.71 4.91
CA THR A 277 -10.82 13.18 4.74
C THR A 277 -11.18 13.63 3.31
N PRO A 278 -10.57 13.09 2.24
CA PRO A 278 -10.90 13.46 0.86
C PRO A 278 -12.35 13.13 0.44
N VAL A 279 -12.96 12.13 1.09
CA VAL A 279 -14.30 11.62 0.73
C VAL A 279 -15.40 12.30 1.57
N SER A 280 -15.17 12.42 2.87
CA SER A 280 -16.04 13.06 3.84
C SER A 280 -15.26 13.63 5.02
N ALA A 281 -14.71 14.83 4.84
CA ALA A 281 -13.99 15.56 5.89
C ALA A 281 -14.80 15.72 7.19
N ALA A 282 -16.12 15.94 7.11
CA ALA A 282 -16.99 16.08 8.28
C ALA A 282 -17.02 14.81 9.15
N GLU A 283 -17.01 13.63 8.52
CA GLU A 283 -16.99 12.36 9.24
C GLU A 283 -15.59 11.99 9.74
N ALA A 284 -14.55 12.35 8.99
CA ALA A 284 -13.15 12.17 9.39
C ALA A 284 -12.82 12.86 10.72
N VAL A 285 -13.41 14.05 10.99
CA VAL A 285 -13.28 14.78 12.27
C VAL A 285 -13.57 13.88 13.47
N LYS A 286 -14.57 13.00 13.38
CA LYS A 286 -14.98 12.16 14.51
C LYS A 286 -13.94 11.07 14.80
N PHE A 287 -13.32 10.49 13.77
CA PHE A 287 -12.24 9.52 13.94
C PHE A 287 -10.97 10.16 14.48
N TYR A 288 -10.59 11.36 14.01
CA TYR A 288 -9.46 12.08 14.62
C TYR A 288 -9.71 12.44 16.08
N ARG A 289 -10.93 12.86 16.44
CA ARG A 289 -11.29 13.11 17.85
C ARG A 289 -11.20 11.84 18.69
N LYS A 290 -11.67 10.68 18.20
CA LYS A 290 -11.48 9.38 18.86
C LYS A 290 -9.98 9.08 19.04
N ALA A 291 -9.18 9.24 17.99
CA ALA A 291 -7.73 9.03 18.05
C ALA A 291 -7.04 9.93 19.09
N LEU A 292 -7.55 11.14 19.36
CA LEU A 292 -7.00 12.05 20.37
C LEU A 292 -7.42 11.75 21.82
N THR A 293 -8.48 10.97 22.04
CA THR A 293 -8.97 10.63 23.39
C THR A 293 -8.63 9.21 23.82
N MET A 294 -8.34 8.31 22.88
CA MET A 294 -8.00 6.92 23.17
C MET A 294 -6.62 6.77 23.79
N THR A 295 -6.42 5.71 24.58
CA THR A 295 -5.09 5.33 25.10
C THR A 295 -4.39 4.42 24.11
N LEU A 296 -3.07 4.59 23.92
CA LEU A 296 -2.29 3.70 23.04
C LEU A 296 -2.36 2.26 23.52
N ASN A 297 -2.65 1.35 22.59
CA ASN A 297 -2.60 -0.08 22.83
C ASN A 297 -1.26 -0.69 22.37
N ALA A 298 -1.05 -1.99 22.64
CA ALA A 298 0.19 -2.68 22.26
C ALA A 298 0.45 -2.70 20.74
N GLN A 299 -0.63 -2.74 19.94
CA GLN A 299 -0.53 -2.73 18.48
C GLN A 299 -0.10 -1.35 17.95
N ASP A 300 -0.62 -0.27 18.52
CA ASP A 300 -0.19 1.10 18.20
C ASP A 300 1.31 1.26 18.45
N LEU A 301 1.81 0.75 19.58
CA LEU A 301 3.24 0.78 19.92
C LEU A 301 4.09 -0.03 18.96
N LYS A 302 3.63 -1.22 18.55
CA LYS A 302 4.34 -2.07 17.58
C LYS A 302 4.47 -1.38 16.21
N VAL A 303 3.39 -0.75 15.74
CA VAL A 303 3.40 -0.01 14.47
C VAL A 303 4.35 1.19 14.54
N MET A 304 4.27 1.94 15.64
CA MET A 304 5.13 3.10 15.83
C MET A 304 6.60 2.73 16.01
N ASP A 305 6.93 1.64 16.70
CA ASP A 305 8.31 1.14 16.79
C ASP A 305 8.86 0.78 15.40
N LYS A 306 8.07 0.08 14.56
CA LYS A 306 8.46 -0.21 13.16
C LYS A 306 8.70 1.07 12.36
N TYR A 307 7.79 2.04 12.45
CA TYR A 307 7.92 3.32 11.76
C TYR A 307 9.14 4.11 12.25
N LEU A 308 9.31 4.27 13.57
CA LEU A 308 10.42 5.04 14.13
C LEU A 308 11.78 4.40 13.77
N ARG A 309 11.89 3.07 13.75
CA ARG A 309 13.09 2.36 13.31
C ARG A 309 13.38 2.52 11.82
N SER A 310 12.37 2.67 10.95
CA SER A 310 12.62 2.92 9.53
C SER A 310 13.18 4.32 9.26
N PHE A 311 12.97 5.28 10.18
CA PHE A 311 13.50 6.63 10.07
C PHE A 311 14.78 6.87 10.90
N ALA A 312 15.01 6.06 11.95
CA ALA A 312 16.17 6.18 12.82
C ALA A 312 17.00 4.89 12.84
N SER A 313 18.17 4.91 12.20
CA SER A 313 19.22 3.88 12.32
C SER A 313 19.89 3.83 13.72
N VAL A 314 19.27 4.39 14.75
CA VAL A 314 19.87 4.56 16.07
C VAL A 314 18.92 4.02 17.13
N TYR A 315 19.42 3.03 17.88
CA TYR A 315 18.84 2.47 19.10
C TYR A 315 18.16 3.53 19.97
N LEU A 316 16.90 3.33 20.33
CA LEU A 316 16.19 4.15 21.32
C LEU A 316 15.95 3.32 22.59
N PRO A 317 16.70 3.57 23.68
CA PRO A 317 16.37 3.03 25.00
C PRO A 317 15.24 3.87 25.63
N GLU A 318 14.18 3.20 26.07
CA GLU A 318 13.19 3.62 27.09
C GLU A 318 12.34 4.90 26.95
N THR A 319 12.20 5.54 25.78
CA THR A 319 11.15 6.57 25.53
C THR A 319 10.21 6.26 24.36
N VAL A 320 10.24 5.03 23.81
CA VAL A 320 9.46 4.64 22.61
C VAL A 320 7.97 4.89 22.81
N ARG A 321 7.41 4.63 23.99
CA ARG A 321 5.97 4.82 24.25
C ARG A 321 5.55 6.29 24.30
N GLU A 322 6.25 7.10 25.08
CA GLU A 322 5.94 8.54 25.21
C GLU A 322 6.11 9.23 23.87
N ARG A 323 7.20 8.92 23.14
CA ARG A 323 7.44 9.45 21.80
C ARG A 323 6.43 8.96 20.77
N ALA A 324 6.05 7.68 20.80
CA ALA A 324 5.01 7.15 19.92
C ALA A 324 3.65 7.82 20.19
N GLU A 325 3.32 8.05 21.45
CA GLU A 325 2.11 8.79 21.82
C GLU A 325 2.18 10.23 21.32
N GLU A 326 3.24 10.97 21.63
CA GLU A 326 3.42 12.35 21.16
C GLU A 326 3.27 12.47 19.65
N GLU A 327 3.97 11.63 18.87
CA GLU A 327 3.89 11.62 17.40
C GLU A 327 2.48 11.32 16.90
N LEU A 328 1.82 10.27 17.40
CA LEU A 328 0.46 9.93 16.98
C LEU A 328 -0.54 11.05 17.30
N ARG A 329 -0.40 11.73 18.46
CA ARG A 329 -1.25 12.87 18.81
C ARG A 329 -1.01 14.06 17.89
N LEU A 330 0.25 14.33 17.54
CA LEU A 330 0.58 15.38 16.58
C LEU A 330 -0.04 15.08 15.21
N TRP A 331 0.09 13.86 14.73
CA TRP A 331 -0.50 13.44 13.45
C TRP A 331 -2.03 13.52 13.46
N ALA A 332 -2.68 13.05 14.52
CA ALA A 332 -4.12 13.13 14.67
C ALA A 332 -4.64 14.58 14.76
N ARG A 333 -3.92 15.49 15.44
CA ARG A 333 -4.26 16.92 15.47
C ARG A 333 -4.06 17.60 14.11
N ALA A 334 -2.99 17.26 13.41
CA ALA A 334 -2.73 17.76 12.05
C ALA A 334 -3.85 17.33 11.09
N GLY A 335 -4.23 16.05 11.13
CA GLY A 335 -5.36 15.51 10.38
C GLY A 335 -6.68 16.18 10.75
N LEU A 336 -6.95 16.36 12.04
CA LEU A 336 -8.14 17.05 12.54
C LEU A 336 -8.24 18.48 12.00
N ALA A 337 -7.15 19.25 12.04
CA ALA A 337 -7.11 20.61 11.52
C ALA A 337 -7.47 20.66 10.02
N ARG A 338 -6.93 19.73 9.23
CA ARG A 338 -7.23 19.61 7.80
C ARG A 338 -8.71 19.29 7.57
N ALA A 339 -9.22 18.25 8.23
CA ALA A 339 -10.61 17.82 8.09
C ALA A 339 -11.61 18.92 8.53
N LEU A 340 -11.31 19.64 9.62
CA LEU A 340 -12.13 20.78 10.06
C LEU A 340 -12.19 21.87 9.00
N LYS A 341 -11.04 22.26 8.42
CA LYS A 341 -10.99 23.25 7.34
C LYS A 341 -11.82 22.79 6.13
N GLU A 342 -11.62 21.56 5.67
CA GLU A 342 -12.33 21.01 4.50
C GLU A 342 -13.84 20.84 4.73
N SER A 343 -14.26 20.61 5.98
CA SER A 343 -15.67 20.60 6.36
C SER A 343 -16.28 22.01 6.53
N GLY A 344 -15.47 23.07 6.48
CA GLY A 344 -15.89 24.46 6.64
C GLY A 344 -15.78 25.03 8.07
N ASP A 345 -15.32 24.27 9.06
CA ASP A 345 -15.05 24.77 10.42
C ASP A 345 -13.64 25.37 10.54
N VAL A 346 -13.46 26.51 9.89
CA VAL A 346 -12.17 27.22 9.82
C VAL A 346 -11.69 27.68 11.21
N ARG A 347 -12.62 28.05 12.11
CA ARG A 347 -12.28 28.45 13.48
C ARG A 347 -11.81 27.27 14.32
N GLY A 348 -12.45 26.10 14.16
CA GLY A 348 -11.98 24.85 14.75
C GLY A 348 -10.58 24.49 14.26
N ALA A 349 -10.36 24.53 12.94
CA ALA A 349 -9.05 24.26 12.34
C ALA A 349 -7.94 25.17 12.90
N TYR A 350 -8.22 26.46 13.05
CA TYR A 350 -7.28 27.43 13.64
C TYR A 350 -6.88 27.07 15.09
N LYS A 351 -7.83 26.65 15.93
CA LYS A 351 -7.55 26.24 17.32
C LYS A 351 -6.60 25.05 17.39
N GLU A 352 -6.79 24.07 16.51
CA GLU A 352 -5.92 22.89 16.44
C GLU A 352 -4.51 23.27 15.96
N LEU A 353 -4.39 24.15 14.96
CA LEU A 353 -3.10 24.66 14.49
C LEU A 353 -2.34 25.47 15.56
N VAL A 354 -3.04 26.32 16.32
CA VAL A 354 -2.44 27.03 17.47
C VAL A 354 -1.98 26.04 18.55
N SER A 355 -2.70 24.94 18.74
CA SER A 355 -2.31 23.90 19.70
C SER A 355 -1.08 23.13 19.23
N LEU A 356 -0.93 22.90 17.92
CA LEU A 356 0.25 22.29 17.32
C LEU A 356 1.49 23.19 17.41
N SER A 357 1.35 24.50 17.16
CA SER A 357 2.48 25.44 17.20
C SER A 357 3.10 25.58 18.59
N LYS A 358 2.31 25.40 19.66
CA LYS A 358 2.81 25.43 21.05
C LYS A 358 3.73 24.25 21.39
N VAL A 359 3.50 23.10 20.76
CA VAL A 359 4.29 21.88 20.99
C VAL A 359 5.54 21.88 20.10
N ASN A 360 5.46 22.47 18.91
CA ASN A 360 6.56 22.50 17.94
C ASN A 360 7.33 23.84 17.95
N LYS A 361 8.24 24.00 18.92
CA LYS A 361 8.98 25.25 19.16
C LYS A 361 10.00 25.63 18.07
N VAL A 362 10.35 24.71 17.17
CA VAL A 362 11.33 24.93 16.07
C VAL A 362 10.62 25.36 14.77
N GLY A 363 9.30 25.53 14.80
CA GLY A 363 8.46 25.71 13.61
C GLY A 363 7.81 24.38 13.20
N MET A 364 6.63 24.42 12.57
CA MET A 364 5.91 23.21 12.16
C MET A 364 6.74 22.45 11.10
N PRO A 365 7.33 21.28 11.39
CA PRO A 365 7.94 20.43 10.39
C PRO A 365 6.78 19.88 9.55
N VAL A 366 7.00 19.79 8.24
CA VAL A 366 6.05 19.43 7.17
C VAL A 366 5.46 20.67 6.50
N TYR A 367 5.94 20.94 5.27
CA TYR A 367 5.45 22.00 4.37
C TYR A 367 3.91 22.04 4.27
N ALA A 368 3.24 20.89 4.33
CA ALA A 368 1.78 20.78 4.29
C ALA A 368 1.06 21.43 5.50
N LEU A 369 1.71 21.56 6.67
CA LEU A 369 1.12 22.22 7.85
C LEU A 369 1.20 23.74 7.77
N THR A 370 2.32 24.27 7.27
CA THR A 370 2.50 25.71 7.05
C THR A 370 1.57 26.21 5.95
N GLU A 371 1.42 25.45 4.86
CA GLU A 371 0.44 25.75 3.81
C GLU A 371 -0.99 25.71 4.34
N LEU A 372 -1.36 24.67 5.10
CA LEU A 372 -2.66 24.56 5.74
C LEU A 372 -2.95 25.75 6.66
N ALA A 373 -1.96 26.18 7.45
CA ALA A 373 -2.08 27.36 8.31
C ALA A 373 -2.31 28.65 7.52
N GLY A 374 -1.58 28.84 6.42
CA GLY A 374 -1.80 29.97 5.51
C GLY A 374 -3.20 29.95 4.88
N GLN A 375 -3.67 28.78 4.45
CA GLN A 375 -5.01 28.62 3.90
C GLN A 375 -6.09 28.91 4.96
N VAL A 376 -5.99 28.35 6.17
CA VAL A 376 -6.92 28.63 7.27
C VAL A 376 -6.92 30.11 7.63
N GLN A 377 -5.75 30.74 7.72
CA GLN A 377 -5.62 32.17 8.01
C GLN A 377 -6.25 33.04 6.91
N SER A 378 -6.07 32.68 5.63
CA SER A 378 -6.73 33.37 4.51
C SER A 378 -8.25 33.20 4.54
N SER A 379 -8.76 32.01 4.87
CA SER A 379 -10.19 31.71 4.98
C SER A 379 -10.85 32.37 6.18
N LEU A 380 -10.07 32.75 7.19
CA LEU A 380 -10.53 33.61 8.30
C LEU A 380 -10.65 35.09 7.92
N GLY A 381 -10.28 35.47 6.68
CA GLY A 381 -10.40 36.78 6.02
C GLY A 381 -10.95 37.95 6.86
N ASP A 382 -10.19 39.04 6.92
CA ASP A 382 -10.54 40.31 7.55
C ASP A 382 -10.62 40.32 9.09
N ARG A 383 -9.45 40.37 9.72
CA ARG A 383 -9.02 41.60 10.41
C ARG A 383 -7.52 41.56 10.68
N SER A 384 -6.88 42.60 10.18
CA SER A 384 -5.70 43.23 10.73
C SER A 384 -5.84 43.53 12.22
N GLU A 385 -5.87 42.52 13.07
CA GLU A 385 -5.36 42.63 14.43
C GLU A 385 -3.98 42.00 14.47
N ARG A 386 -3.01 42.91 14.29
CA ARG A 386 -1.58 42.77 14.55
C ARG A 386 -1.36 41.82 15.74
N ALA A 387 -0.82 40.65 15.46
CA ALA A 387 0.61 40.33 15.56
C ALA A 387 1.01 39.99 17.00
N LEU A 388 1.31 38.69 17.14
CA LEU A 388 2.18 38.03 18.10
C LEU A 388 3.44 38.83 18.46
#